data_AF-A0A913Z0B1-F1
#
_entry.id   AF-A0A913Z0B1-F1
#
_cell.length_a   1.000
_cell.length_b   1.000
_cell.length_c   1.000
_cell.angle_alpha   90.00
_cell.angle_beta   90.00
_cell.angle_gamma   90.00
#
_symmetry.space_group_name_H-M   'P 1'
#
loop_
_entity.id
_entity.type
_entity.pdbx_description
1 polymer ?
#
loop_
_entity_poly.entity_id
_entity_poly.type
_entity_poly.pdbx_seq_one_letter_code
_entity_poly.pdbx_strand_id
1 'polypeptide(L)'
;MIRGDMGTENGRVAMMQEFLSEQNSFIYGKSTHNQRIEAFWCMLRKECTQFWIDALKTLKDVGDFTGDSLDTGLVQFCFMSLVQNDLDRMSSVWNCHRIRRSKNQNVPNGRPVVLFSMPELFGRRDYLKPVDQEHIEACCTECTFRDGLPCDEELFELFIIYMTEHSLEHPGNVEQALQLYHALRDAIRQDLEQ
;
A
#
# COMPACT_ATOMS: atom_id res chain seq x y z
N MET A 1 -14.32 1.42 -17.59
CA MET A 1 -15.08 2.46 -16.89
C MET A 1 -14.83 2.30 -15.40
N ILE A 2 -14.07 3.22 -14.82
CA ILE A 2 -13.76 3.35 -13.40
C ILE A 2 -14.72 4.39 -12.81
N ARG A 3 -15.10 4.21 -11.54
CA ARG A 3 -15.91 5.18 -10.80
C ARG A 3 -15.11 5.69 -9.62
N GLY A 4 -15.14 7.00 -9.40
CA GLY A 4 -14.64 7.63 -8.19
C GLY A 4 -15.66 8.60 -7.61
N ASP A 5 -15.40 9.04 -6.39
CA ASP A 5 -16.12 10.16 -5.80
C ASP A 5 -15.53 11.50 -6.25
N MET A 6 -16.22 12.60 -5.94
CA MET A 6 -15.76 13.96 -6.24
C MET A 6 -14.71 14.46 -5.22
N GLY A 7 -13.96 13.55 -4.59
CA GLY A 7 -12.85 13.90 -3.72
C GLY A 7 -11.65 14.47 -4.50
N THR A 8 -10.78 15.21 -3.81
CA THR A 8 -9.57 15.79 -4.42
C THR A 8 -8.49 14.74 -4.69
N GLU A 9 -8.46 13.67 -3.89
CA GLU A 9 -7.42 12.62 -3.95
C GLU A 9 -7.43 11.84 -5.27
N ASN A 10 -8.61 11.60 -5.84
CA ASN A 10 -8.78 10.76 -7.03
C ASN A 10 -8.70 11.54 -8.36
N GLY A 11 -8.48 12.85 -8.33
CA GLY A 11 -8.47 13.70 -9.53
C GLY A 11 -7.40 13.29 -10.54
N ARG A 12 -6.17 13.00 -10.07
CA ARG A 12 -5.08 12.53 -10.95
C ARG A 12 -5.38 11.18 -11.58
N VAL A 13 -5.95 10.25 -10.80
CA VAL A 13 -6.36 8.93 -11.30
C VAL A 13 -7.44 9.08 -12.38
N ALA A 14 -8.41 9.97 -12.19
CA ALA A 14 -9.45 10.24 -13.19
C ALA A 14 -8.84 10.76 -14.51
N MET A 15 -7.96 11.76 -14.42
CA MET A 15 -7.27 12.34 -15.59
C MET A 15 -6.43 11.29 -16.34
N MET A 16 -5.61 10.53 -15.62
CA MET A 16 -4.80 9.46 -16.21
C MET A 16 -5.68 8.38 -16.85
N GLN A 17 -6.77 7.99 -16.20
CA GLN A 17 -7.69 6.98 -16.71
C GLN A 17 -8.37 7.43 -18.02
N GLU A 18 -8.82 8.68 -18.11
CA GLU A 18 -9.38 9.24 -19.34
C GLU A 18 -8.33 9.34 -20.44
N PHE A 19 -7.14 9.86 -20.11
CA PHE A 19 -6.01 9.99 -21.03
C PHE A 19 -5.57 8.65 -21.63
N LEU A 20 -5.29 7.64 -20.80
CA LEU A 20 -4.84 6.32 -21.24
C LEU A 20 -5.89 5.57 -22.06
N SER A 21 -7.17 5.80 -21.76
CA SER A 21 -8.27 5.11 -22.44
C SER A 21 -8.78 5.77 -23.72
N GLU A 22 -8.43 7.06 -23.91
CA GLU A 22 -8.96 7.97 -24.95
C GLU A 22 -10.50 7.97 -25.06
N GLN A 23 -11.19 7.66 -23.97
CA GLN A 23 -12.64 7.51 -23.91
C GLN A 23 -13.17 8.01 -22.57
N ASN A 24 -14.49 8.18 -22.47
CA ASN A 24 -15.20 8.45 -21.22
C ASN A 24 -15.16 7.21 -20.30
N SER A 25 -13.97 6.89 -19.80
CA SER A 25 -13.68 5.70 -19.01
C SER A 25 -13.67 5.98 -17.52
N PHE A 26 -13.96 7.21 -17.08
CA PHE A 26 -14.15 7.59 -15.70
C PHE A 26 -15.56 8.18 -15.46
N ILE A 27 -16.15 7.90 -14.30
CA ILE A 27 -17.44 8.48 -13.89
C ILE A 27 -17.35 8.94 -12.43
N TYR A 28 -17.73 10.20 -12.19
CA TYR A 28 -17.97 10.70 -10.85
C TYR A 28 -19.33 10.23 -10.32
N GLY A 29 -19.35 9.76 -9.07
CA GLY A 29 -20.57 9.38 -8.37
C GLY A 29 -20.53 9.74 -6.89
N LYS A 30 -21.66 9.54 -6.19
CA LYS A 30 -21.67 9.64 -4.72
C LYS A 30 -20.80 8.52 -4.13
N SER A 31 -20.10 8.79 -3.05
CA SER A 31 -19.29 7.79 -2.31
C SER A 31 -20.06 6.50 -1.98
N THR A 32 -21.37 6.62 -1.70
CA THR A 32 -22.26 5.46 -1.47
C THR A 32 -22.39 4.51 -2.66
N HIS A 33 -21.91 4.87 -3.86
CA HIS A 33 -21.93 4.03 -5.05
C HIS A 33 -20.58 3.38 -5.37
N ASN A 34 -19.54 3.63 -4.55
CA ASN A 34 -18.20 3.02 -4.65
C ASN A 34 -18.12 1.66 -3.92
N GLN A 35 -19.23 0.92 -3.89
CA GLN A 35 -19.40 -0.28 -3.06
C GLN A 35 -18.34 -1.36 -3.26
N ARG A 36 -17.80 -1.52 -4.47
CA ARG A 36 -16.80 -2.56 -4.76
C ARG A 36 -15.46 -2.28 -4.09
N ILE A 37 -14.97 -1.05 -4.19
CA ILE A 37 -13.69 -0.67 -3.59
C ILE A 37 -13.84 -0.55 -2.07
N GLU A 38 -14.96 -0.04 -1.57
CA GLU A 38 -15.26 -0.01 -0.13
C GLU A 38 -15.34 -1.42 0.50
N ALA A 39 -15.96 -2.37 -0.21
CA ALA A 39 -15.99 -3.77 0.23
C ALA A 39 -14.59 -4.37 0.26
N PHE A 40 -13.73 -4.04 -0.71
CA PHE A 40 -12.32 -4.44 -0.70
C PHE A 40 -11.57 -3.83 0.48
N TRP A 41 -11.69 -2.53 0.73
CA TRP A 41 -11.05 -1.87 1.88
C TRP A 41 -11.47 -2.48 3.22
N CYS A 42 -12.76 -2.77 3.39
CA CYS A 42 -13.25 -3.46 4.58
C CYS A 42 -12.59 -4.84 4.77
N MET A 43 -12.38 -5.58 3.69
CA MET A 43 -11.75 -6.89 3.73
C MET A 43 -10.24 -6.79 3.97
N LEU A 44 -9.54 -5.89 3.27
CA LEU A 44 -8.11 -5.63 3.48
C LEU A 44 -7.84 -5.26 4.96
N ARG A 45 -8.72 -4.44 5.53
CA ARG A 45 -8.64 -4.07 6.94
C ARG A 45 -8.78 -5.26 7.87
N LYS A 46 -9.80 -6.09 7.68
CA LYS A 46 -10.06 -7.26 8.53
C LYS A 46 -8.94 -8.31 8.46
N GLU A 47 -8.37 -8.51 7.28
CA GLU A 47 -7.43 -9.59 7.02
C GLU A 47 -5.95 -9.20 7.24
N CYS A 48 -5.62 -7.91 7.16
CA CYS A 48 -4.22 -7.46 7.17
C CYS A 48 -4.02 -6.15 7.96
N THR A 49 -4.64 -5.05 7.55
CA THR A 49 -4.17 -3.72 8.00
C THR A 49 -4.64 -3.32 9.40
N GLN A 50 -5.67 -3.96 9.97
CA GLN A 50 -6.15 -3.63 11.32
C GLN A 50 -5.05 -3.81 12.38
N PHE A 51 -4.26 -4.89 12.27
CA PHE A 51 -3.15 -5.16 13.18
C PHE A 51 -2.13 -4.00 13.18
N TRP A 52 -1.71 -3.56 11.99
CA TRP A 52 -0.75 -2.47 11.84
C TRP A 52 -1.29 -1.13 12.33
N ILE A 53 -2.58 -0.85 12.08
CA ILE A 53 -3.26 0.34 12.60
C ILE A 53 -3.21 0.33 14.13
N ASP A 54 -3.54 -0.78 14.77
CA ASP A 54 -3.58 -0.87 16.24
C ASP A 54 -2.17 -0.81 16.85
N ALA A 55 -1.18 -1.48 16.26
CA ALA A 55 0.21 -1.45 16.71
C ALA A 55 0.80 -0.03 16.65
N LEU A 56 0.66 0.66 15.52
CA LEU A 56 1.18 2.02 15.36
C LEU A 56 0.38 3.05 16.17
N LYS A 57 -0.93 2.84 16.32
CA LYS A 57 -1.75 3.68 17.19
C LYS A 57 -1.34 3.55 18.66
N THR A 58 -0.92 2.36 19.08
CA THR A 58 -0.44 2.16 20.46
C THR A 58 0.74 3.07 20.77
N LEU A 59 1.72 3.22 19.85
CA LEU A 59 2.84 4.17 20.02
C LEU A 59 2.36 5.59 20.31
N LYS A 60 1.33 6.04 19.60
CA LYS A 60 0.71 7.35 19.83
C LYS A 60 -0.02 7.41 21.16
N ASP A 61 -0.81 6.39 21.49
CA ASP A 61 -1.66 6.37 22.67
C ASP A 61 -0.85 6.35 23.98
N VAL A 62 0.36 5.76 23.96
CA VAL A 62 1.29 5.76 25.11
C VAL A 62 2.22 6.96 25.16
N GLY A 63 2.19 7.84 24.14
CA GLY A 63 3.00 9.06 24.08
C GLY A 63 4.39 8.90 23.47
N ASP A 64 4.69 7.75 22.88
CA ASP A 64 5.99 7.48 22.25
C ASP A 64 6.09 8.04 20.83
N PHE A 65 4.95 8.39 20.20
CA PHE A 65 4.91 9.04 18.89
C PHE A 65 4.36 10.47 18.98
N THR A 66 5.21 11.47 18.70
CA THR A 66 4.86 12.90 18.69
C THR A 66 4.31 13.35 17.34
N GLY A 67 4.67 12.66 16.26
CA GLY A 67 4.35 13.04 14.88
C GLY A 67 5.32 14.06 14.26
N ASP A 68 6.46 14.33 14.90
CA ASP A 68 7.56 15.06 14.27
C ASP A 68 8.23 14.26 13.15
N SER A 69 9.17 14.88 12.44
CA SER A 69 9.88 14.25 11.32
C SER A 69 10.71 13.03 11.77
N LEU A 70 11.29 13.08 12.97
CA LEU A 70 12.08 11.99 13.53
C LEU A 70 11.20 10.76 13.80
N ASP A 71 10.11 10.91 14.57
CA ASP A 71 9.23 9.81 14.91
C ASP A 71 8.55 9.24 13.66
N THR A 72 8.19 10.10 12.69
CA THR A 72 7.64 9.69 11.39
C THR A 72 8.67 8.87 10.59
N GLY A 73 9.91 9.34 10.50
CA GLY A 73 11.00 8.64 9.84
C GLY A 73 11.34 7.31 10.51
N LEU A 74 11.35 7.27 11.84
CA LEU A 74 11.60 6.04 12.61
C LEU A 74 10.50 5.00 12.40
N VAL A 75 9.23 5.40 12.41
CA VAL A 75 8.11 4.49 12.12
C VAL A 75 8.25 3.92 10.70
N GLN A 76 8.54 4.78 9.73
CA GLN A 76 8.79 4.35 8.36
C GLN A 76 9.97 3.37 8.28
N PHE A 77 11.12 3.72 8.87
CA PHE A 77 12.32 2.92 8.87
C PHE A 77 12.14 1.53 9.50
N CYS A 78 11.50 1.47 10.68
CA CYS A 78 11.38 0.23 11.44
C CYS A 78 10.26 -0.70 10.95
N PHE A 79 9.14 -0.15 10.46
CA PHE A 79 7.94 -0.95 10.21
C PHE A 79 7.60 -1.12 8.72
N MET A 80 8.08 -0.26 7.82
CA MET A 80 7.63 -0.23 6.42
C MET A 80 7.89 -1.54 5.67
N SER A 81 9.04 -2.19 5.88
CA SER A 81 9.35 -3.47 5.24
C SER A 81 8.40 -4.58 5.71
N LEU A 82 8.04 -4.61 6.99
CA LEU A 82 7.13 -5.59 7.56
C LEU A 82 5.69 -5.38 7.04
N VAL A 83 5.22 -4.12 7.02
CA VAL A 83 3.92 -3.76 6.45
C VAL A 83 3.86 -4.16 4.96
N GLN A 84 4.90 -3.85 4.19
CA GLN A 84 4.98 -4.20 2.77
C GLN A 84 4.93 -5.73 2.57
N ASN A 85 5.67 -6.50 3.36
CA ASN A 85 5.66 -7.96 3.28
C ASN A 85 4.26 -8.56 3.52
N ASP A 86 3.52 -8.02 4.49
CA ASP A 86 2.14 -8.47 4.76
C ASP A 86 1.17 -8.09 3.64
N LEU A 87 1.32 -6.89 3.06
CA LEU A 87 0.54 -6.46 1.90
C LEU A 87 0.83 -7.31 0.66
N ASP A 88 2.09 -7.63 0.40
CA ASP A 88 2.50 -8.49 -0.72
C ASP A 88 1.99 -9.91 -0.55
N ARG A 89 2.07 -10.44 0.69
CA ARG A 89 1.48 -11.74 1.03
C ARG A 89 -0.03 -11.74 0.80
N MET A 90 -0.72 -10.70 1.23
CA MET A 90 -2.16 -10.55 1.02
C MET A 90 -2.52 -10.52 -0.47
N SER A 91 -1.79 -9.74 -1.27
CA SER A 91 -1.94 -9.69 -2.73
C SER A 91 -1.75 -11.07 -3.36
N SER A 92 -0.67 -11.79 -2.99
CA SER A 92 -0.39 -13.13 -3.49
C SER A 92 -1.50 -14.12 -3.14
N VAL A 93 -1.96 -14.14 -1.88
CA VAL A 93 -3.06 -14.99 -1.43
C VAL A 93 -4.34 -14.69 -2.21
N TRP A 94 -4.72 -13.43 -2.35
CA TRP A 94 -5.94 -13.06 -3.07
C TRP A 94 -5.87 -13.32 -4.56
N ASN A 95 -4.72 -13.14 -5.20
CA ASN A 95 -4.56 -13.44 -6.61
C ASN A 95 -4.58 -14.96 -6.88
N CYS A 96 -4.08 -15.76 -5.94
CA CYS A 96 -3.92 -17.21 -6.12
C CYS A 96 -5.04 -18.07 -5.49
N HIS A 97 -5.88 -17.52 -4.61
CA HIS A 97 -6.93 -18.30 -3.97
C HIS A 97 -7.94 -18.82 -4.99
N ARG A 98 -8.56 -19.96 -4.69
CA ARG A 98 -9.57 -20.55 -5.57
C ARG A 98 -10.96 -20.12 -5.13
N ILE A 99 -11.62 -19.30 -5.94
CA ILE A 99 -13.03 -18.99 -5.79
C ILE A 99 -13.85 -20.26 -6.07
N ARG A 100 -14.68 -20.65 -5.10
CA ARG A 100 -15.54 -21.83 -5.19
C ARG A 100 -16.67 -21.59 -6.20
N ARG A 101 -17.09 -22.67 -6.86
CA ARG A 101 -18.23 -22.61 -7.79
C ARG A 101 -19.51 -22.28 -7.02
N SER A 102 -20.24 -21.26 -7.46
CA SER A 102 -21.55 -20.87 -6.92
C SER A 102 -22.68 -21.43 -7.78
N LYS A 103 -23.88 -21.55 -7.21
CA LYS A 103 -25.11 -21.79 -7.99
C LYS A 103 -25.46 -20.58 -8.86
N ASN A 104 -25.03 -19.38 -8.46
CA ASN A 104 -25.17 -18.18 -9.28
C ASN A 104 -24.13 -18.21 -10.41
N GLN A 105 -24.58 -18.40 -11.64
CA GLN A 105 -23.72 -18.49 -12.83
C GLN A 105 -22.98 -17.18 -13.15
N ASN A 106 -23.41 -16.05 -12.59
CA ASN A 106 -22.75 -14.76 -12.78
C ASN A 106 -21.52 -14.58 -11.88
N VAL A 107 -21.28 -15.49 -10.93
CA VAL A 107 -20.10 -15.44 -10.05
C VAL A 107 -18.99 -16.27 -10.69
N PRO A 108 -17.83 -15.65 -11.01
CA PRO A 108 -16.71 -16.39 -11.57
C PRO A 108 -16.15 -17.40 -10.57
N ASN A 109 -15.62 -18.51 -11.06
CA ASN A 109 -14.98 -19.54 -10.26
C ASN A 109 -13.60 -19.86 -10.83
N GLY A 110 -12.64 -20.23 -9.98
CA GLY A 110 -11.24 -20.39 -10.39
C GLY A 110 -10.32 -19.46 -9.59
N ARG A 111 -9.07 -19.32 -10.05
CA ARG A 111 -8.10 -18.41 -9.43
C ARG A 111 -8.16 -17.04 -10.09
N PRO A 112 -8.28 -15.93 -9.34
CA PRO A 112 -8.35 -14.59 -9.91
C PRO A 112 -7.26 -14.29 -10.94
N VAL A 113 -6.00 -14.67 -10.65
CA VAL A 113 -4.89 -14.46 -11.60
C VAL A 113 -5.11 -15.17 -12.94
N VAL A 114 -5.64 -16.39 -12.95
CA VAL A 114 -5.92 -17.13 -14.19
C VAL A 114 -7.15 -16.57 -14.90
N LEU A 115 -8.17 -16.17 -14.13
CA LEU A 115 -9.38 -15.54 -14.67
C LEU A 115 -9.08 -14.21 -15.36
N PHE A 116 -8.10 -13.46 -14.83
CA PHE A 116 -7.64 -12.20 -15.40
C PHE A 116 -6.73 -12.41 -16.61
N SER A 117 -5.70 -13.27 -16.50
CA SER A 117 -4.68 -13.43 -17.53
C SER A 117 -5.09 -14.34 -18.69
N MET A 118 -6.04 -15.26 -18.50
CA MET A 118 -6.45 -16.26 -19.49
C MET A 118 -7.98 -16.47 -19.49
N PRO A 119 -8.79 -15.42 -19.73
CA PRO A 119 -10.25 -15.51 -19.69
C PRO A 119 -10.82 -16.54 -20.69
N GLU A 120 -10.15 -16.78 -21.81
CA GLU A 120 -10.54 -17.73 -22.86
C GLU A 120 -10.66 -19.18 -22.36
N LEU A 121 -9.87 -19.57 -21.35
CA LEU A 121 -9.98 -20.90 -20.71
C LEU A 121 -11.33 -21.12 -20.03
N PHE A 122 -12.05 -20.04 -19.74
CA PHE A 122 -13.37 -20.06 -19.11
C PHE A 122 -14.49 -19.68 -20.10
N GLY A 123 -14.20 -19.66 -21.41
CA GLY A 123 -15.14 -19.19 -22.44
C GLY A 123 -15.55 -17.74 -22.20
N ARG A 124 -14.62 -16.92 -21.72
CA ARG A 124 -14.78 -15.47 -21.55
C ARG A 124 -13.85 -14.74 -22.50
N ARG A 125 -14.12 -13.45 -22.69
CA ARG A 125 -13.35 -12.56 -23.55
C ARG A 125 -12.43 -11.70 -22.71
N ASP A 126 -11.25 -11.38 -23.24
CA ASP A 126 -10.40 -10.34 -22.69
C ASP A 126 -10.98 -8.94 -22.97
N TYR A 127 -11.13 -8.15 -21.91
CA TYR A 127 -11.66 -6.78 -21.92
C TYR A 127 -10.57 -5.73 -21.70
N LEU A 128 -9.30 -6.13 -21.57
CA LEU A 128 -8.17 -5.20 -21.51
C LEU A 128 -8.10 -4.38 -22.80
N LYS A 129 -7.69 -3.13 -22.64
CA LYS A 129 -7.42 -2.23 -23.76
C LYS A 129 -5.93 -2.02 -23.88
N PRO A 130 -5.34 -2.16 -25.07
CA PRO A 130 -3.97 -1.73 -25.28
C PRO A 130 -3.90 -0.22 -25.07
N VAL A 131 -2.81 0.22 -24.44
CA VAL A 131 -2.52 1.64 -24.18
C VAL A 131 -1.17 1.93 -24.81
N ASP A 132 -1.04 3.11 -25.41
CA ASP A 132 0.23 3.55 -25.99
C ASP A 132 1.30 3.69 -24.89
N GLN A 133 2.50 3.21 -25.20
CA GLN A 133 3.65 3.30 -24.30
C GLN A 133 4.03 4.77 -24.03
N GLU A 134 3.90 5.66 -25.03
CA GLU A 134 4.14 7.10 -24.85
C GLU A 134 3.16 7.72 -23.84
N HIS A 135 1.91 7.27 -23.85
CA HIS A 135 0.91 7.73 -22.88
C HIS A 135 1.19 7.23 -21.46
N ILE A 136 1.69 5.99 -21.33
CA ILE A 136 2.12 5.45 -20.04
C ILE A 136 3.28 6.29 -19.48
N GLU A 137 4.28 6.58 -20.30
CA GLU A 137 5.44 7.38 -19.92
C GLU A 137 5.06 8.80 -19.49
N ALA A 138 4.16 9.45 -20.24
CA ALA A 138 3.62 10.76 -19.88
C ALA A 138 2.86 10.75 -18.53
N CYS A 139 2.15 9.66 -18.21
CA CYS A 139 1.54 9.52 -16.89
C CYS A 139 2.59 9.30 -15.79
N CYS A 140 3.65 8.53 -16.08
CA CYS A 140 4.74 8.28 -15.14
C CYS A 140 5.49 9.56 -14.76
N THR A 141 5.65 10.53 -15.66
CA THR A 141 6.30 11.82 -15.33
C THR A 141 5.51 12.65 -14.32
N GLU A 142 4.20 12.41 -14.19
CA GLU A 142 3.31 13.08 -13.23
C GLU A 142 3.19 12.33 -11.89
N CYS A 143 3.85 11.17 -11.78
CA CYS A 143 3.86 10.31 -10.61
C CYS A 143 5.13 10.49 -9.80
N THR A 144 4.99 10.45 -8.47
CA THR A 144 6.12 10.28 -7.56
C THR A 144 6.19 8.81 -7.18
N PHE A 145 7.26 8.15 -7.58
CA PHE A 145 7.54 6.77 -7.18
C PHE A 145 8.42 6.76 -5.95
N ARG A 146 8.22 5.76 -5.09
CA ARG A 146 9.09 5.53 -3.95
C ARG A 146 10.46 5.05 -4.46
N ASP A 147 11.52 5.70 -4.01
CA ASP A 147 12.94 5.47 -4.35
C ASP A 147 13.56 4.22 -3.71
N GLY A 148 12.74 3.40 -3.04
CA GLY A 148 13.16 2.20 -2.34
C GLY A 148 13.57 2.44 -0.89
N LEU A 149 13.80 3.70 -0.49
CA LEU A 149 14.04 4.03 0.90
C LEU A 149 12.73 3.97 1.71
N PRO A 150 12.79 3.55 2.99
CA PRO A 150 11.61 3.53 3.85
C PRO A 150 11.16 4.94 4.25
N CYS A 151 12.12 5.86 4.42
CA CYS A 151 11.93 7.23 4.89
C CYS A 151 12.82 8.19 4.07
N ASP A 152 12.84 9.45 4.48
CA ASP A 152 13.77 10.47 3.97
C ASP A 152 15.23 9.99 4.00
N GLU A 153 16.03 10.41 3.01
CA GLU A 153 17.41 9.96 2.80
C GLU A 153 18.34 10.34 3.96
N GLU A 154 18.25 11.57 4.46
CA GLU A 154 19.10 12.04 5.56
C GLU A 154 18.78 11.28 6.86
N LEU A 155 17.48 11.06 7.12
CA LEU A 155 17.04 10.25 8.26
C LEU A 155 17.45 8.78 8.11
N PHE A 156 17.38 8.22 6.90
CA PHE A 156 17.80 6.86 6.64
C PHE A 156 19.29 6.66 6.95
N GLU A 157 20.15 7.55 6.42
CA GLU A 157 21.59 7.51 6.69
C GLU A 157 21.89 7.64 8.19
N LEU A 158 21.22 8.58 8.86
CA LEU A 158 21.33 8.77 10.30
C LEU A 158 21.00 7.48 11.07
N PHE A 159 19.87 6.85 10.77
CA PHE A 159 19.45 5.63 11.46
C PHE A 159 20.43 4.47 11.22
N ILE A 160 20.99 4.34 10.01
CA ILE A 160 22.00 3.32 9.70
C ILE A 160 23.30 3.55 10.50
N ILE A 161 23.71 4.81 10.69
CA ILE A 161 24.87 5.15 11.53
C ILE A 161 24.63 4.71 12.98
N TYR A 162 23.51 5.12 13.57
CA TYR A 162 23.15 4.71 14.95
C TYR A 162 23.02 3.19 15.09
N MET A 163 22.42 2.51 14.10
CA MET A 163 22.37 1.05 14.13
C MET A 163 23.77 0.42 14.15
N THR A 164 24.69 0.95 13.36
CA THR A 164 26.07 0.45 13.29
C THR A 164 26.81 0.68 14.61
N GLU A 165 26.70 1.88 15.19
CA GLU A 165 27.35 2.25 16.44
C GLU A 165 26.84 1.42 17.63
N HIS A 166 25.54 1.16 17.67
CA HIS A 166 24.89 0.41 18.74
C HIS A 166 24.76 -1.11 18.45
N SER A 167 25.32 -1.60 17.33
CA SER A 167 25.24 -3.00 16.90
C SER A 167 23.79 -3.53 16.83
N LEU A 168 22.88 -2.72 16.31
CA LEU A 168 21.47 -3.04 16.12
C LEU A 168 21.25 -3.66 14.73
N GLU A 169 20.25 -4.54 14.62
CA GLU A 169 19.89 -5.23 13.37
C GLU A 169 18.52 -4.80 12.85
N HIS A 170 18.28 -5.00 11.55
CA HIS A 170 16.98 -4.75 10.96
C HIS A 170 15.92 -5.73 11.52
N PRO A 171 14.68 -5.26 11.74
CA PRO A 171 13.67 -6.07 12.39
C PRO A 171 13.07 -7.09 11.41
N GLY A 172 12.97 -8.35 11.85
CA GLY A 172 12.27 -9.42 11.14
C GLY A 172 10.83 -9.61 11.58
N ASN A 173 10.41 -8.96 12.68
CA ASN A 173 9.05 -9.01 13.21
C ASN A 173 8.71 -7.73 13.98
N VAL A 174 7.45 -7.61 14.40
CA VAL A 174 6.90 -6.41 15.02
C VAL A 174 7.54 -6.10 16.37
N GLU A 175 7.86 -7.13 17.16
CA GLU A 175 8.52 -6.95 18.46
C GLU A 175 9.91 -6.34 18.29
N GLN A 176 10.69 -6.88 17.34
CA GLN A 176 12.00 -6.33 16.97
C GLN A 176 11.89 -4.91 16.40
N ALA A 177 10.85 -4.61 15.61
CA ALA A 177 10.64 -3.27 15.07
C ALA A 177 10.32 -2.25 16.17
N LEU A 178 9.52 -2.63 17.17
CA LEU A 178 9.27 -1.79 18.35
C LEU A 178 10.55 -1.57 19.17
N GLN A 179 11.34 -2.63 19.40
CA GLN A 179 12.61 -2.53 20.11
C GLN A 179 13.58 -1.59 19.39
N LEU A 180 13.71 -1.73 18.07
CA LEU A 180 14.57 -0.86 17.25
C LEU A 180 14.07 0.59 17.26
N TYR A 181 12.75 0.79 17.16
CA TYR A 181 12.13 2.11 17.22
C TYR A 181 12.50 2.84 18.52
N HIS A 182 12.30 2.21 19.68
CA HIS A 182 12.63 2.84 20.96
C HIS A 182 14.14 3.05 21.13
N ALA A 183 14.96 2.07 20.76
CA ALA A 183 16.42 2.18 20.88
C ALA A 183 16.99 3.37 20.10
N LEU A 184 16.57 3.52 18.83
CA LEU A 184 17.00 4.64 17.98
C LEU A 184 16.42 5.96 18.47
N ARG A 185 15.13 5.98 18.84
CA ARG A 185 14.46 7.19 19.32
C ARG A 185 15.14 7.77 20.56
N ASP A 186 15.45 6.92 21.53
CA ASP A 186 16.04 7.35 22.79
C ASP A 186 17.48 7.82 22.60
N ALA A 187 18.28 7.11 21.78
CA ALA A 187 19.65 7.50 21.48
C ALA A 187 19.71 8.86 20.77
N ILE A 188 18.94 9.04 19.69
CA ILE A 188 18.96 10.26 18.89
C ILE A 188 18.44 11.46 19.70
N ARG A 189 17.37 11.28 20.50
CA ARG A 189 16.84 12.38 21.33
C ARG A 189 17.82 12.79 22.43
N GLN A 190 18.54 11.84 23.03
CA GLN A 190 19.58 12.15 24.04
C GLN A 190 20.74 12.97 23.46
N ASP A 191 21.09 12.76 22.19
CA ASP A 191 22.16 13.53 21.53
C ASP A 191 21.68 14.90 21.05
N LEU A 192 20.40 15.05 20.70
CA LEU A 192 19.81 16.34 20.32
C LEU A 192 19.58 17.29 21.50
N GLU A 193 19.51 16.78 22.73
CA GLU A 193 19.31 17.57 23.95
C GLU A 193 20.63 18.06 24.61
N GLN A 194 21.79 17.68 24.06
CA GLN A 194 23.13 18.12 24.50
C GLN A 194 23.61 19.39 23.78
#